data_AF-A0A9X4MKW0-F1
#
_entry.id   AF-A0A9X4MKW0-F1
#
_cell.length_a   1.000
_cell.length_b   1.000
_cell.length_c   1.000
_cell.angle_alpha   90.00
_cell.angle_beta   90.00
_cell.angle_gamma   90.00
#
_symmetry.space_group_name_H-M   'P 1'
#
loop_
_entity.id
_entity.type
_entity.pdbx_description
1 polymer ?
#
loop_
_entity_poly.entity_id
_entity_poly.type
_entity_poly.pdbx_seq_one_letter_code
_entity_poly.pdbx_strand_id
1 'polypeptide(L)'
;MTSSDNKRLERDAVNLCGADAVKFIGRAPQAKRCGRNEMRLWSINPSYLDSKGLVALWREALLAKNVLEGKTVGYKNHPQLVRFKSTSNPVGAIASYLRAIAEEAESRGYNFDKSKIPNKRINSKIIVTSGQVDYEFNHLLNKLKFRDPGLHESMRGSKRIRVHPLFTKVRGNVENWEVI
;
A
#
# COMPACT_ATOMS: atom_id res chain seq x y z
N MET A 1 -0.56 54.82 -27.69
CA MET A 1 0.60 53.92 -27.51
C MET A 1 1.06 54.04 -26.07
N THR A 2 0.85 53.01 -25.26
CA THR A 2 1.41 52.95 -23.91
C THR A 2 1.86 51.53 -23.60
N SER A 3 3.17 51.40 -23.37
CA SER A 3 3.82 50.60 -22.32
C SER A 3 3.23 49.20 -22.09
N SER A 4 3.76 48.17 -22.77
CA SER A 4 4.88 47.35 -22.26
C SER A 4 4.56 46.58 -20.97
N ASP A 5 4.43 45.27 -21.14
CA ASP A 5 5.28 44.28 -20.49
C ASP A 5 5.34 44.24 -18.95
N ASN A 6 4.21 44.25 -18.26
CA ASN A 6 4.23 43.70 -16.90
C ASN A 6 2.88 43.17 -16.44
N LYS A 7 2.90 41.97 -15.82
CA LYS A 7 1.76 41.13 -15.38
C LYS A 7 1.25 40.22 -16.50
N ARG A 8 1.89 39.07 -16.78
CA ARG A 8 2.42 38.04 -15.86
C ARG A 8 1.34 37.59 -14.86
N LEU A 9 0.80 36.42 -15.18
CA LEU A 9 0.31 35.38 -14.27
C LEU A 9 -0.95 35.69 -13.45
N GLU A 10 -1.72 34.61 -13.30
CA GLU A 10 -2.96 34.48 -12.54
C GLU A 10 -4.23 34.84 -13.29
N ARG A 11 -5.22 33.96 -13.12
CA ARG A 11 -6.55 33.86 -13.73
C ARG A 11 -6.58 33.02 -15.02
N ASP A 12 -7.28 31.89 -15.12
CA ASP A 12 -8.13 31.16 -14.18
C ASP A 12 -8.11 29.71 -14.65
N ALA A 13 -7.72 28.80 -13.76
CA ALA A 13 -7.93 27.37 -13.94
C ALA A 13 -9.31 27.03 -13.41
N VAL A 14 -10.34 27.07 -14.27
CA VAL A 14 -11.64 26.49 -13.99
C VAL A 14 -12.15 25.79 -15.25
N ASN A 15 -12.27 24.47 -15.12
CA ASN A 15 -13.16 23.54 -15.82
C ASN A 15 -13.84 24.00 -17.11
N LEU A 16 -13.75 23.18 -18.17
CA LEU A 16 -14.85 22.25 -18.51
C LEU A 16 -14.47 21.35 -19.70
N CYS A 17 -14.96 20.12 -19.57
CA CYS A 17 -14.98 19.04 -20.53
C CYS A 17 -15.69 19.44 -21.84
N GLY A 18 -15.19 18.99 -22.99
CA GLY A 18 -15.86 19.16 -24.29
C GLY A 18 -15.21 18.30 -25.36
N ALA A 19 -16.04 17.52 -26.04
CA ALA A 19 -15.67 16.48 -27.01
C ALA A 19 -15.13 17.04 -28.35
N ASP A 20 -14.62 16.10 -29.15
CA ASP A 20 -14.40 16.15 -30.60
C ASP A 20 -13.16 16.88 -31.15
N ALA A 21 -12.12 16.09 -31.40
CA ALA A 21 -11.21 16.34 -32.53
C ALA A 21 -10.67 15.01 -33.09
N VAL A 22 -11.15 14.67 -34.29
CA VAL A 22 -10.76 13.55 -35.13
C VAL A 22 -9.34 13.76 -35.69
N LYS A 23 -8.57 12.66 -35.76
CA LYS A 23 -7.35 12.43 -36.55
C LYS A 23 -6.13 13.33 -36.26
N PHE A 24 -5.21 12.82 -35.46
CA PHE A 24 -3.77 13.03 -35.68
C PHE A 24 -3.01 11.71 -35.55
N ILE A 25 -2.33 11.34 -36.64
CA ILE A 25 -1.42 10.23 -36.75
C ILE A 25 -0.11 10.72 -36.14
N GLY A 26 0.18 10.35 -34.89
CA GLY A 26 1.37 10.83 -34.20
C GLY A 26 1.41 10.28 -32.79
N ARG A 27 2.55 9.67 -32.44
CA ARG A 27 2.85 9.01 -31.15
C ARG A 27 2.05 9.57 -29.97
N ALA A 28 1.36 8.67 -29.27
CA ALA A 28 0.78 8.97 -27.97
C ALA A 28 1.78 9.72 -27.09
N PRO A 29 1.37 10.80 -26.40
CA PRO A 29 2.24 11.44 -25.42
C PRO A 29 2.62 10.36 -24.41
N GLN A 30 3.92 10.13 -24.25
CA GLN A 30 4.42 9.21 -23.23
C GLN A 30 3.94 9.74 -21.88
N ALA A 31 2.86 9.14 -21.38
CA ALA A 31 2.42 9.33 -20.02
C ALA A 31 3.64 9.12 -19.15
N LYS A 32 3.98 10.17 -18.38
CA LYS A 32 5.05 10.14 -17.38
C LYS A 32 4.87 8.84 -16.61
N ARG A 33 5.86 7.93 -16.69
CA ARG A 33 5.93 6.72 -15.86
C ARG A 33 5.97 7.17 -14.40
N CYS A 34 4.80 7.37 -13.80
CA CYS A 34 4.64 7.56 -12.37
C CYS A 34 5.17 6.28 -11.69
N GLY A 35 5.98 6.44 -10.65
CA GLY A 35 6.97 5.47 -10.20
C GLY A 35 6.48 4.01 -10.07
N ARG A 36 7.25 3.09 -10.66
CA ARG A 36 7.11 1.63 -10.47
C ARG A 36 7.51 1.22 -9.04
N ASN A 37 6.60 1.41 -8.08
CA ASN A 37 6.63 0.82 -6.74
C ASN A 37 5.19 0.54 -6.25
N GLU A 38 4.39 -0.16 -7.07
CA GLU A 38 2.93 -0.31 -6.88
C GLU A 38 2.49 -1.28 -5.75
N MET A 39 3.37 -1.75 -4.85
CA MET A 39 2.99 -2.73 -3.81
C MET A 39 3.46 -2.36 -2.39
N ARG A 40 2.52 -2.25 -1.45
CA ARG A 40 2.72 -1.94 -0.03
C ARG A 40 1.98 -2.92 0.88
N LEU A 41 2.72 -3.89 1.38
CA LEU A 41 2.34 -4.78 2.47
C LEU A 41 2.71 -4.14 3.81
N TRP A 42 1.73 -4.02 4.71
CA TRP A 42 1.88 -3.43 6.03
C TRP A 42 2.15 -4.47 7.11
N SER A 43 3.11 -4.20 7.98
CA SER A 43 3.41 -4.97 9.20
C SER A 43 2.58 -4.50 10.39
N ILE A 44 2.01 -3.28 10.33
CA ILE A 44 1.00 -2.79 11.28
C ILE A 44 -0.32 -3.56 11.18
N ASN A 45 -1.09 -3.57 12.26
CA ASN A 45 -2.37 -4.27 12.31
C ASN A 45 -3.39 -3.68 11.30
N PRO A 46 -4.12 -4.51 10.52
CA PRO A 46 -5.12 -4.04 9.55
C PRO A 46 -6.19 -3.12 10.14
N SER A 47 -6.47 -3.24 11.46
CA SER A 47 -7.39 -2.36 12.20
C SER A 47 -7.07 -0.86 12.07
N TYR A 48 -5.83 -0.48 11.78
CA TYR A 48 -5.45 0.91 11.61
C TYR A 48 -5.78 1.50 10.23
N LEU A 49 -6.02 0.66 9.22
CA LEU A 49 -6.24 1.13 7.85
C LEU A 49 -7.64 1.71 7.68
N ASP A 50 -7.75 2.78 6.89
CA ASP A 50 -9.02 3.27 6.34
C ASP A 50 -9.60 2.28 5.33
N SER A 51 -10.89 2.42 4.98
CA SER A 51 -11.55 1.56 3.99
C SER A 51 -10.79 1.45 2.67
N LYS A 52 -10.25 2.56 2.15
CA LYS A 52 -9.47 2.54 0.90
C LYS A 52 -8.14 1.81 1.10
N GLY A 53 -7.47 2.03 2.23
CA GLY A 53 -6.25 1.33 2.61
C GLY A 53 -6.44 -0.18 2.73
N LEU A 54 -7.52 -0.64 3.35
CA LEU A 54 -7.83 -2.05 3.54
C LEU A 54 -8.10 -2.77 2.20
N VAL A 55 -8.87 -2.14 1.31
CA VAL A 55 -9.15 -2.68 -0.04
C VAL A 55 -7.88 -2.72 -0.89
N ALA A 56 -7.04 -1.68 -0.85
CA ALA A 56 -5.76 -1.66 -1.54
C ALA A 56 -4.83 -2.76 -1.03
N LEU A 57 -4.72 -2.91 0.29
CA LEU A 57 -3.90 -3.94 0.91
C LEU A 57 -4.31 -5.35 0.47
N TRP A 58 -5.61 -5.63 0.40
CA TRP A 58 -6.09 -6.92 -0.09
C TRP A 58 -5.62 -7.22 -1.52
N ARG A 59 -5.75 -6.25 -2.44
CA ARG A 59 -5.32 -6.41 -3.84
C ARG A 59 -3.80 -6.61 -3.96
N GLU A 60 -3.04 -5.83 -3.22
CA GLU A 60 -1.58 -5.90 -3.20
C GLU A 60 -1.07 -7.20 -2.56
N ALA A 61 -1.73 -7.68 -1.50
CA ALA A 61 -1.41 -8.97 -0.89
C ALA A 61 -1.74 -10.16 -1.82
N LEU A 62 -2.80 -10.07 -2.63
CA LEU A 62 -3.08 -11.07 -3.66
C LEU A 62 -2.04 -11.06 -4.80
N LEU A 63 -1.55 -9.88 -5.17
CA LEU A 63 -0.41 -9.76 -6.09
C LEU A 63 0.84 -10.41 -5.49
N ALA A 64 1.18 -10.08 -4.24
CA ALA A 64 2.27 -10.71 -3.51
C ALA A 64 2.16 -12.23 -3.46
N LYS A 65 0.95 -12.76 -3.19
CA LYS A 65 0.65 -14.19 -3.25
C LYS A 65 1.00 -14.76 -4.62
N ASN A 66 0.51 -14.17 -5.71
CA ASN A 66 0.81 -14.65 -7.06
C ASN A 66 2.31 -14.62 -7.38
N VAL A 67 3.04 -13.61 -6.90
CA VAL A 67 4.50 -13.54 -7.04
C VAL A 67 5.19 -14.69 -6.29
N LEU A 68 4.78 -14.95 -5.04
CA LEU A 68 5.33 -16.02 -4.19
C LEU A 68 4.95 -17.42 -4.68
N GLU A 69 3.86 -17.56 -5.42
CA GLU A 69 3.47 -18.79 -6.14
C GLU A 69 4.20 -18.96 -7.48
N GLY A 70 5.04 -18.00 -7.90
CA GLY A 70 5.75 -18.05 -9.18
C GLY A 70 4.85 -17.78 -10.40
N LYS A 71 3.64 -17.27 -10.20
CA LYS A 71 2.63 -17.05 -11.26
C LYS A 71 2.80 -15.73 -12.01
N THR A 72 3.73 -14.87 -11.60
CA THR A 72 3.96 -13.57 -12.23
C THR A 72 5.38 -13.45 -12.76
N VAL A 73 5.57 -12.66 -13.83
CA VAL A 73 6.89 -12.29 -14.35
C VAL A 73 7.41 -11.02 -13.63
N GLY A 74 6.53 -10.06 -13.36
CA GLY A 74 6.84 -8.82 -12.63
C GLY A 74 6.85 -8.98 -11.11
N TYR A 75 7.37 -7.97 -10.41
CA TYR A 75 7.40 -7.84 -8.94
C TYR A 75 8.20 -8.91 -8.17
N LYS A 76 8.88 -9.82 -8.88
CA LYS A 76 9.69 -10.90 -8.26
C LYS A 76 10.73 -10.37 -7.27
N ASN A 77 11.37 -9.25 -7.58
CA ASN A 77 12.44 -8.68 -6.74
C ASN A 77 11.94 -7.55 -5.84
N HIS A 78 10.63 -7.48 -5.58
CA HIS A 78 10.09 -6.42 -4.75
C HIS A 78 10.63 -6.53 -3.31
N PRO A 79 11.24 -5.46 -2.77
CA PRO A 79 11.93 -5.51 -1.48
C PRO A 79 11.05 -6.02 -0.33
N GLN A 80 9.80 -5.58 -0.25
CA GLN A 80 8.89 -6.03 0.81
C GLN A 80 8.56 -7.54 0.79
N LEU A 81 8.81 -8.24 -0.32
CA LEU A 81 8.64 -9.70 -0.36
C LEU A 81 9.78 -10.46 0.29
N VAL A 82 10.95 -9.82 0.50
CA VAL A 82 12.12 -10.45 1.12
C VAL A 82 11.74 -11.10 2.45
N ARG A 83 11.02 -10.38 3.32
CA ARG A 83 10.58 -10.88 4.62
C ARG A 83 9.67 -12.13 4.56
N PHE A 84 8.90 -12.30 3.48
CA PHE A 84 8.09 -13.50 3.27
C PHE A 84 8.91 -14.64 2.67
N LYS A 85 9.80 -14.32 1.72
CA LYS A 85 10.70 -15.29 1.07
C LYS A 85 11.70 -15.91 2.04
N SER A 86 12.12 -15.16 3.06
CA SER A 86 13.01 -15.65 4.12
C SER A 86 12.36 -16.63 5.09
N THR A 87 11.05 -16.90 4.95
CA THR A 87 10.37 -17.92 5.76
C THR A 87 10.52 -19.31 5.15
N SER A 88 10.37 -20.36 5.96
CA SER A 88 10.38 -21.75 5.48
C SER A 88 9.18 -22.09 4.57
N ASN A 89 8.10 -21.30 4.62
CA ASN A 89 6.92 -21.47 3.78
C ASN A 89 6.35 -20.11 3.33
N PRO A 90 6.92 -19.48 2.28
CA PRO A 90 6.51 -18.15 1.83
C PRO A 90 5.02 -18.07 1.43
N VAL A 91 4.50 -19.12 0.78
CA VAL A 91 3.08 -19.19 0.38
C VAL A 91 2.18 -19.34 1.61
N GLY A 92 2.59 -20.12 2.62
CA GLY A 92 1.87 -20.22 3.89
C GLY A 92 1.89 -18.92 4.70
N ALA A 93 2.99 -18.16 4.64
CA ALA A 93 3.11 -16.86 5.27
C ALA A 93 2.16 -15.84 4.65
N ILE A 94 2.17 -15.67 3.33
CA ILE A 94 1.24 -14.74 2.66
C ILE A 94 -0.22 -15.18 2.78
N ALA A 95 -0.51 -16.49 2.83
CA ALA A 95 -1.86 -16.99 3.10
C ALA A 95 -2.34 -16.61 4.51
N SER A 96 -1.46 -16.67 5.52
CA SER A 96 -1.78 -16.27 6.90
C SER A 96 -1.93 -14.76 7.03
N TYR A 97 -1.17 -14.00 6.23
CA TYR A 97 -1.33 -12.56 6.08
C TYR A 97 -2.71 -12.19 5.49
N LEU A 98 -3.08 -12.80 4.38
CA LEU A 98 -4.38 -12.60 3.73
C LEU A 98 -5.57 -12.96 4.63
N ARG A 99 -5.45 -14.02 5.45
CA ARG A 99 -6.52 -14.41 6.38
C ARG A 99 -6.83 -13.32 7.41
N ALA A 100 -5.81 -12.77 8.06
CA ALA A 100 -6.02 -11.72 9.05
C ALA A 100 -6.56 -10.42 8.41
N ILE A 101 -6.22 -10.11 7.15
CA ILE A 101 -6.86 -9.01 6.40
C ILE A 101 -8.34 -9.32 6.15
N ALA A 102 -8.67 -10.55 5.73
CA ALA A 102 -10.05 -10.95 5.47
C ALA A 102 -10.90 -10.97 6.75
N GLU A 103 -10.33 -11.38 7.88
CA GLU A 103 -10.97 -11.32 9.22
C GLU A 103 -11.26 -9.86 9.63
N GLU A 104 -10.30 -8.95 9.45
CA GLU A 104 -10.53 -7.52 9.69
C GLU A 104 -11.64 -6.98 8.77
N ALA A 105 -11.60 -7.33 7.49
CA ALA A 105 -12.59 -6.90 6.52
C ALA A 105 -14.01 -7.38 6.89
N GLU A 106 -14.14 -8.64 7.27
CA GLU A 106 -15.41 -9.24 7.73
C GLU A 106 -15.95 -8.57 8.98
N SER A 107 -15.09 -8.25 9.96
CA SER A 107 -15.49 -7.52 11.16
C SER A 107 -16.08 -6.13 10.89
N ARG A 108 -15.77 -5.55 9.72
CA ARG A 108 -16.28 -4.27 9.24
C ARG A 108 -17.41 -4.39 8.20
N GLY A 109 -17.89 -5.61 7.94
CA GLY A 109 -18.95 -5.88 6.96
C GLY A 109 -18.50 -5.95 5.50
N TYR A 110 -17.19 -6.03 5.22
CA TYR A 110 -16.70 -6.31 3.86
C TYR A 110 -16.64 -7.81 3.58
N ASN A 111 -16.95 -8.20 2.35
CA ASN A 111 -16.87 -9.59 1.89
C ASN A 111 -15.72 -9.76 0.90
N PHE A 112 -14.51 -10.00 1.39
CA PHE A 112 -13.38 -10.38 0.54
C PHE A 112 -13.46 -11.86 0.15
N ASP A 113 -13.16 -12.14 -1.11
CA ASP A 113 -13.20 -13.49 -1.66
C ASP A 113 -12.10 -14.39 -1.08
N LYS A 114 -12.44 -15.09 0.01
CA LYS A 114 -11.55 -16.01 0.74
C LYS A 114 -11.10 -17.20 -0.10
N SER A 115 -11.78 -17.54 -1.21
CA SER A 115 -11.36 -18.62 -2.12
C SER A 115 -10.00 -18.35 -2.78
N LYS A 116 -9.59 -17.08 -2.85
CA LYS A 116 -8.30 -16.65 -3.38
C LYS A 116 -7.12 -16.91 -2.42
N ILE A 117 -7.40 -17.28 -1.18
CA ILE A 117 -6.39 -17.54 -0.16
C ILE A 117 -5.93 -19.00 -0.28
N PRO A 118 -4.61 -19.28 -0.41
CA PRO A 118 -4.12 -20.64 -0.46
C PRO A 118 -4.44 -21.40 0.84
N ASN A 119 -4.80 -22.67 0.71
CA ASN A 119 -4.95 -23.58 1.85
C ASN A 119 -3.59 -24.05 2.38
N LYS A 120 -2.75 -23.09 2.79
CA LYS A 120 -1.45 -23.31 3.43
C LYS A 120 -1.36 -22.43 4.67
N ARG A 121 -0.65 -22.89 5.69
CA ARG A 121 -0.39 -22.14 6.93
C ARG A 121 1.11 -22.15 7.23
N ILE A 122 1.53 -21.16 8.00
CA ILE A 122 2.85 -21.14 8.63
C ILE A 122 2.63 -21.12 10.15
N ASN A 123 3.46 -21.84 10.88
CA ASN A 123 3.36 -21.93 12.35
C ASN A 123 4.30 -20.94 13.06
N SER A 124 5.20 -20.29 12.32
CA SER A 124 6.12 -19.28 12.83
C SER A 124 5.64 -17.86 12.48
N LYS A 125 6.03 -16.91 13.33
CA LYS A 125 5.87 -15.48 13.07
C LYS A 125 7.07 -14.91 12.33
N ILE A 126 6.85 -13.82 11.60
CA ILE A 126 7.90 -13.05 10.94
C ILE A 126 8.36 -11.95 11.89
N ILE A 127 9.67 -11.78 12.05
CA ILE A 127 10.22 -10.68 12.84
C ILE A 127 10.02 -9.37 12.08
N VAL A 128 9.62 -8.31 12.80
CA VAL A 128 9.65 -6.93 12.29
C VAL A 128 10.22 -6.02 13.36
N THR A 129 11.10 -5.10 12.97
CA THR A 129 11.68 -4.14 13.91
C THR A 129 10.69 -3.06 14.35
N SER A 130 10.93 -2.49 15.53
CA SER A 130 10.18 -1.34 16.05
C SER A 130 10.28 -0.13 15.13
N GLY A 131 11.48 0.17 14.61
CA GLY A 131 11.69 1.28 13.69
C GLY A 131 10.88 1.15 12.40
N GLN A 132 10.73 -0.07 11.87
CA GLN A 132 9.89 -0.33 10.71
C GLN A 132 8.40 -0.12 11.02
N VAL A 133 7.93 -0.59 12.17
CA VAL A 133 6.54 -0.42 12.60
C VAL A 133 6.22 1.07 12.76
N ASP A 134 7.13 1.84 13.36
CA ASP A 134 6.96 3.28 13.55
C ASP A 134 7.00 4.01 12.21
N TYR A 135 7.91 3.63 11.31
CA TYR A 135 7.97 4.17 9.94
C TYR A 135 6.66 3.93 9.18
N GLU A 136 6.16 2.70 9.17
CA GLU A 136 4.89 2.35 8.55
C GLU A 136 3.73 3.13 9.15
N PHE A 137 3.64 3.22 10.47
CA PHE A 137 2.56 3.94 11.12
C PHE A 137 2.56 5.43 10.79
N ASN A 138 3.73 6.07 10.78
CA ASN A 138 3.87 7.47 10.35
C ASN A 138 3.50 7.66 8.87
N HIS A 139 3.88 6.70 8.00
CA HIS A 139 3.50 6.72 6.60
C HIS A 139 1.98 6.57 6.41
N LEU A 140 1.32 5.73 7.22
CA LEU A 140 -0.13 5.63 7.25
C LEU A 140 -0.77 6.94 7.73
N LEU A 141 -0.32 7.53 8.85
CA LEU A 141 -0.85 8.79 9.36
C LEU A 141 -0.79 9.89 8.30
N ASN A 142 0.32 10.01 7.57
CA ASN A 142 0.44 10.97 6.47
C ASN A 142 -0.59 10.74 5.36
N LYS A 143 -0.91 9.48 5.04
CA LYS A 143 -1.98 9.16 4.10
C LYS A 143 -3.38 9.44 4.66
N LEU A 144 -3.59 9.29 5.97
CA LEU A 144 -4.88 9.50 6.61
C LEU A 144 -5.22 10.99 6.75
N LYS A 145 -4.23 11.88 6.89
CA LYS A 145 -4.44 13.35 6.92
C LYS A 145 -5.41 13.87 5.86
N PHE A 146 -5.33 13.29 4.65
CA PHE A 146 -6.17 13.67 3.52
C PHE A 146 -7.32 12.71 3.24
N ARG A 147 -7.16 11.42 3.55
CA ARG A 147 -8.15 10.39 3.20
C ARG A 147 -9.24 10.21 4.26
N ASP A 148 -8.86 10.38 5.53
CA ASP A 148 -9.74 10.22 6.69
C ASP A 148 -9.18 11.03 7.88
N PRO A 149 -9.49 12.34 7.95
CA PRO A 149 -9.00 13.21 9.02
C PRO A 149 -9.47 12.78 10.42
N GLY A 150 -10.65 12.17 10.54
CA GLY A 150 -11.18 11.69 11.82
C GLY A 150 -10.37 10.52 12.35
N LEU A 151 -10.08 9.54 11.49
CA LEU A 151 -9.20 8.42 11.84
C LEU A 151 -7.78 8.89 12.16
N HIS A 152 -7.25 9.83 11.37
CA HIS A 152 -5.96 10.46 11.64
C HIS A 152 -5.91 11.06 13.05
N GLU A 153 -6.92 11.83 13.44
CA GLU A 153 -6.94 12.46 14.76
C GLU A 153 -7.02 11.45 15.90
N SER A 154 -7.86 10.42 15.76
CA SER A 154 -7.98 9.35 16.75
C SER A 154 -6.68 8.56 16.97
N MET A 155 -5.79 8.51 15.97
CA MET A 155 -4.56 7.72 15.99
C MET A 155 -3.32 8.56 16.28
N ARG A 156 -3.37 9.88 16.06
CA ARG A 156 -2.25 10.79 16.28
C ARG A 156 -1.79 10.69 17.72
N GLY A 157 -0.49 10.44 17.93
CA GLY A 157 0.09 10.32 19.28
C GLY A 157 0.02 8.92 19.89
N SER A 158 -0.50 7.91 19.18
CA SER A 158 -0.46 6.52 19.63
C SER A 158 0.98 6.02 19.82
N LYS A 159 1.35 5.67 21.06
CA LYS A 159 2.69 5.17 21.41
C LYS A 159 2.83 3.65 21.30
N ARG A 160 1.72 2.91 21.29
CA ARG A 160 1.70 1.44 21.26
C ARG A 160 1.01 0.94 19.99
N ILE A 161 1.79 0.86 18.92
CA ILE A 161 1.31 0.35 17.63
C ILE A 161 1.28 -1.19 17.68
N ARG A 162 0.10 -1.76 17.45
CA ARG A 162 -0.10 -3.20 17.27
C ARG A 162 0.37 -3.63 15.89
N VAL A 163 1.04 -4.76 15.82
CA VAL A 163 1.43 -5.37 14.55
C VAL A 163 0.35 -6.33 14.06
N HIS A 164 0.39 -6.63 12.76
CA HIS A 164 -0.39 -7.68 12.17
C HIS A 164 -0.05 -9.05 12.83
N PRO A 165 -1.03 -9.96 13.07
CA PRO A 165 -0.83 -11.18 13.87
C PRO A 165 0.32 -12.11 13.41
N LEU A 166 0.60 -12.12 12.10
CA LEU A 166 1.75 -12.82 11.50
C LEU A 166 3.12 -12.34 12.02
N PHE A 167 3.22 -11.14 12.59
CA PHE A 167 4.49 -10.54 12.97
C PHE A 167 4.72 -10.54 14.48
N THR A 168 5.99 -10.61 14.86
CA THR A 168 6.46 -10.30 16.22
C THR A 168 7.36 -9.08 16.15
N LYS A 169 7.01 -8.04 16.93
CA LYS A 169 7.80 -6.81 17.01
C LYS A 169 9.03 -7.01 17.90
N VAL A 170 10.21 -6.69 17.38
CA VAL A 170 11.48 -6.66 18.13
C VAL A 170 12.10 -5.28 18.09
N ARG A 171 13.03 -4.96 19.00
CA ARG A 171 13.75 -3.68 18.94
C ARG A 171 14.69 -3.66 17.72
N GLY A 172 14.69 -2.56 16.97
CA GLY A 172 15.62 -2.36 15.86
C GLY A 172 15.30 -1.11 15.02
N ASN A 173 16.21 -0.78 14.10
CA ASN A 173 16.05 0.30 13.13
C ASN A 173 15.06 -0.08 12.01
N VAL A 174 14.75 0.84 11.09
CA VAL A 174 13.98 0.53 9.87
C VAL A 174 14.59 -0.67 9.14
N GLU A 175 13.74 -1.55 8.61
CA GLU A 175 14.19 -2.78 7.96
C GLU A 175 14.97 -2.47 6.68
N ASN A 176 16.00 -3.29 6.40
CA ASN A 176 16.88 -3.09 5.24
C ASN A 176 16.18 -3.23 3.87
N TRP A 177 15.01 -3.89 3.85
CA TRP A 177 14.19 -4.03 2.66
C TRP A 177 13.27 -2.83 2.43
N GLU A 178 13.18 -1.89 3.36
CA GLU A 178 12.43 -0.65 3.15
C GLU A 178 13.24 0.26 2.22
N VAL A 179 12.65 0.57 1.05
CA VAL A 179 13.23 1.52 0.10
C VAL A 179 12.46 2.84 0.27
N ILE A 180 13.15 3.82 0.86
CA ILE A 180 12.63 5.16 1.16
C ILE A 180 12.69 6.04 -0.11
#